data_AF-A0A0S4JPB9-F1
#
_entry.id   AF-A0A0S4JPB9-F1
#
_cell.length_a   1.000
_cell.length_b   1.000
_cell.length_c   1.000
_cell.angle_alpha   90.00
_cell.angle_beta   90.00
_cell.angle_gamma   90.00
#
_symmetry.space_group_name_H-M   'P 1'
#
loop_
_entity.id
_entity.type
_entity.pdbx_description
1 polymer ?
#
loop_
_entity_poly.entity_id
_entity_poly.type
_entity_poly.pdbx_seq_one_letter_code
_entity_poly.pdbx_strand_id
1 'polypeptide(L)'
;MEKGNMDGARIYAQNCIRKKSEALNHLRLAARMDAVASRLDTAVKMQMVTKSMGAMVKGMDKVLGAMNPEAISRLMDTFEKQFETMDVTSEYMETAIGQTTANATPEDDVNLLMSQVADEHGLDIKQHLGSGPLNARSQIPAVPQPAVKDTEQDALEAQFAALMKR
;
A
#
# COMPACT_ATOMS: atom_id res chain seq x y z
N MET A 1 24.34 46.87 4.71
CA MET A 1 23.70 48.16 5.01
C MET A 1 24.54 49.00 5.96
N GLU A 2 25.27 48.41 6.91
CA GLU A 2 26.14 49.13 7.87
C GLU A 2 27.23 50.00 7.24
N LYS A 3 27.69 49.70 6.02
CA LYS A 3 28.67 50.53 5.28
C LYS A 3 28.04 51.61 4.39
N GLY A 4 26.73 51.85 4.47
CA GLY A 4 26.01 52.85 3.66
C GLY A 4 25.87 52.55 2.17
N ASN A 5 26.46 51.46 1.67
CA ASN A 5 26.38 51.06 0.26
C ASN A 5 25.07 50.30 -0.03
N MET A 6 24.03 51.07 -0.39
CA MET A 6 22.68 50.56 -0.67
C MET A 6 22.59 49.77 -1.98
N ASP A 7 23.39 50.11 -2.99
CA ASP A 7 23.39 49.41 -4.27
C ASP A 7 23.99 48.00 -4.16
N GLY A 8 25.11 47.87 -3.42
CA GLY A 8 25.68 46.57 -3.11
C GLY A 8 24.73 45.68 -2.28
N ALA A 9 24.01 46.27 -1.33
CA ALA A 9 23.00 45.56 -0.54
C ALA A 9 21.82 45.09 -1.41
N ARG A 10 21.39 45.89 -2.41
CA ARG A 10 20.32 45.52 -3.35
C ARG A 10 20.73 44.35 -4.25
N ILE A 11 21.96 44.34 -4.77
CA ILE A 11 22.49 43.23 -5.59
C ILE A 11 22.59 41.95 -4.76
N TYR A 12 23.08 42.03 -3.52
CA TYR A 12 23.11 40.89 -2.62
C TYR A 12 21.70 40.38 -2.29
N ALA A 13 20.74 41.27 -2.03
CA ALA A 13 19.35 40.88 -1.78
C ALA A 13 18.72 40.17 -2.99
N GLN A 14 18.95 40.68 -4.22
CA GLN A 14 18.50 40.03 -5.45
C GLN A 14 19.12 38.63 -5.62
N ASN A 15 20.43 38.50 -5.37
CA ASN A 15 21.10 37.21 -5.42
C ASN A 15 20.56 36.24 -4.37
N CYS A 16 20.25 36.70 -3.15
CA CYS A 16 19.64 35.87 -2.12
C CYS A 16 18.25 35.38 -2.53
N ILE A 17 17.41 36.24 -3.13
CA ILE A 17 16.08 35.86 -3.62
C ILE A 17 16.20 34.82 -4.74
N ARG A 18 17.11 35.05 -5.70
CA ARG A 18 17.38 34.09 -6.77
C ARG A 18 17.84 32.74 -6.22
N LYS A 19 18.79 32.74 -5.28
CA LYS A 19 19.31 31.52 -4.65
C LYS A 19 18.24 30.77 -3.86
N LYS A 20 17.33 31.47 -3.19
CA LYS A 20 16.17 30.86 -2.53
C LYS A 20 15.24 30.17 -3.54
N SER A 21 14.96 30.82 -4.67
CA SER A 21 14.13 30.24 -5.73
C SER A 21 14.79 29.01 -6.38
N GLU A 22 16.09 29.09 -6.66
CA GLU A 22 16.89 27.94 -7.11
C GLU A 22 16.82 26.79 -6.11
N ALA A 23 17.04 27.04 -4.82
CA ALA A 23 16.98 26.01 -3.78
C ALA A 23 15.62 25.30 -3.71
N LEU A 24 14.51 26.04 -3.83
CA LEU A 24 13.17 25.44 -3.85
C LEU A 24 12.93 24.56 -5.08
N ASN A 25 13.41 24.98 -6.25
CA ASN A 25 13.30 24.17 -7.46
C ASN A 25 14.18 22.90 -7.36
N HIS A 26 15.37 23.00 -6.79
CA HIS A 26 16.24 21.86 -6.54
C HIS A 26 15.62 20.88 -5.51
N LEU A 27 14.97 21.38 -4.45
CA LEU A 27 14.28 20.55 -3.48
C LEU A 27 13.13 19.76 -4.13
N ARG A 28 12.32 20.41 -4.98
CA ARG A 28 11.26 19.74 -5.74
C ARG A 28 11.80 18.68 -6.68
N LEU A 29 12.93 18.94 -7.34
CA LEU A 29 13.58 17.94 -8.19
C LEU A 29 14.11 16.76 -7.36
N ALA A 30 14.75 17.04 -6.21
CA ALA A 30 15.26 16.02 -5.31
C ALA A 30 14.14 15.10 -4.80
N ALA A 31 13.00 15.66 -4.36
CA ALA A 31 11.84 14.87 -3.94
C ALA A 31 11.30 13.96 -5.06
N ARG A 32 11.27 14.46 -6.31
CA ARG A 32 10.88 13.64 -7.46
C ARG A 32 11.90 12.53 -7.75
N MET A 33 13.20 12.83 -7.64
CA MET A 33 14.26 11.83 -7.84
C MET A 33 14.21 10.74 -6.75
N ASP A 34 13.96 11.11 -5.50
CA ASP A 34 13.83 10.19 -4.38
C ASP A 34 12.63 9.23 -4.57
N ALA A 35 11.48 9.78 -5.01
CA ALA A 35 10.32 8.95 -5.36
C ALA A 35 10.62 7.95 -6.50
N VAL A 36 11.41 8.36 -7.51
CA VAL A 36 11.83 7.46 -8.59
C VAL A 36 12.82 6.41 -8.08
N ALA A 37 13.76 6.79 -7.21
CA ALA A 37 14.71 5.86 -6.60
C ALA A 37 14.01 4.79 -5.76
N SER A 38 13.02 5.16 -4.95
CA SER A 38 12.19 4.23 -4.18
C SER A 38 11.44 3.24 -5.07
N ARG A 39 10.85 3.72 -6.19
CA ARG A 39 10.20 2.84 -7.18
C ARG A 39 11.20 1.87 -7.84
N LEU A 40 12.40 2.34 -8.15
CA LEU A 40 13.47 1.51 -8.71
C LEU A 40 13.93 0.44 -7.71
N ASP A 41 14.11 0.78 -6.44
CA ASP A 41 14.52 -0.18 -5.40
C ASP A 41 13.47 -1.30 -5.23
N THR A 42 12.18 -0.93 -5.18
CA THR A 42 11.09 -1.91 -5.18
C THR A 42 11.11 -2.79 -6.42
N ALA A 43 11.32 -2.21 -7.61
CA ALA A 43 11.41 -2.98 -8.85
C ALA A 43 12.59 -3.97 -8.85
N VAL A 44 13.76 -3.56 -8.36
CA VAL A 44 14.94 -4.43 -8.22
C VAL A 44 14.69 -5.56 -7.23
N LYS A 45 14.10 -5.26 -6.07
CA LYS A 45 13.70 -6.27 -5.07
C LYS A 45 12.72 -7.27 -5.66
N MET A 46 11.70 -6.79 -6.38
CA MET A 46 10.72 -7.66 -7.03
C MET A 46 11.38 -8.54 -8.12
N GLN A 47 12.29 -7.99 -8.90
CA GLN A 47 13.07 -8.75 -9.89
C GLN A 47 13.92 -9.85 -9.23
N MET A 48 14.53 -9.57 -8.07
CA MET A 48 15.26 -10.57 -7.29
C MET A 48 14.34 -11.69 -6.80
N VAL A 49 13.14 -11.35 -6.31
CA VAL A 49 12.12 -12.34 -5.92
C VAL A 49 11.71 -13.20 -7.11
N THR A 50 11.42 -12.60 -8.27
CA THR A 50 11.08 -13.34 -9.50
C THR A 50 12.20 -14.29 -9.92
N LYS A 51 13.47 -13.85 -9.83
CA LYS A 51 14.62 -14.71 -10.14
C LYS A 51 14.72 -15.89 -9.18
N SER A 52 14.53 -15.66 -7.88
CA SER A 52 14.51 -16.70 -6.85
C SER A 52 13.36 -17.69 -7.06
N MET A 53 12.15 -17.20 -7.37
CA MET A 53 11.01 -18.04 -7.73
C MET A 53 11.31 -18.88 -8.99
N GLY A 54 11.91 -18.29 -10.02
CA GLY A 54 12.30 -19.03 -11.23
C GLY A 54 13.32 -20.13 -10.95
N ALA A 55 14.26 -19.92 -10.02
CA ALA A 55 15.19 -20.95 -9.58
C ALA A 55 14.49 -22.05 -8.77
N MET A 56 13.56 -21.67 -7.87
CA MET A 56 12.76 -22.61 -7.09
C MET A 56 11.87 -23.49 -7.99
N VAL A 57 11.19 -22.92 -8.98
CA VAL A 57 10.35 -23.68 -9.94
C VAL A 57 11.19 -24.70 -10.71
N LYS A 58 12.38 -24.33 -11.18
CA LYS A 58 13.31 -25.28 -11.83
C LYS A 58 13.80 -26.37 -10.86
N GLY A 59 14.01 -26.03 -9.59
CA GLY A 59 14.32 -27.00 -8.55
C GLY A 59 13.15 -27.97 -8.31
N MET A 60 11.93 -27.44 -8.27
CA MET A 60 10.70 -28.20 -8.07
C MET A 60 10.40 -29.15 -9.24
N ASP A 61 10.66 -28.73 -10.49
CA ASP A 61 10.53 -29.56 -11.69
C ASP A 61 11.48 -30.78 -11.66
N LYS A 62 12.72 -30.59 -11.21
CA LYS A 62 13.67 -31.69 -10.95
C LYS A 62 13.22 -32.62 -9.84
N VAL A 63 12.62 -32.07 -8.79
CA VAL A 63 12.07 -32.82 -7.66
C VAL A 63 10.87 -33.65 -8.09
N LEU A 64 9.95 -33.07 -8.86
CA LEU A 64 8.79 -33.75 -9.48
C LEU A 64 9.21 -34.87 -10.44
N GLY A 65 10.24 -34.66 -11.25
CA GLY A 65 10.80 -35.69 -12.14
C GLY A 65 11.47 -36.86 -11.42
N ALA A 66 11.76 -36.71 -10.13
CA ALA A 66 12.35 -37.74 -9.29
C ALA A 66 11.37 -38.32 -8.24
N MET A 67 10.10 -37.86 -8.16
CA MET A 67 9.32 -38.04 -6.93
C MET A 67 8.27 -39.15 -6.84
N ASN A 68 8.39 -39.83 -5.69
CA ASN A 68 7.49 -40.71 -4.97
C ASN A 68 6.36 -39.90 -4.27
N PRO A 69 5.08 -40.36 -4.30
CA PRO A 69 3.91 -39.63 -3.80
C PRO A 69 4.00 -39.06 -2.36
N GLU A 70 4.77 -39.67 -1.46
CA GLU A 70 4.91 -39.18 -0.07
C GLU A 70 5.58 -37.81 0.05
N ALA A 71 6.48 -37.47 -0.87
CA ALA A 71 7.14 -36.18 -0.82
C ALA A 71 6.28 -35.04 -1.43
N ILE A 72 5.26 -35.37 -2.25
CA ILE A 72 4.32 -34.37 -2.79
C ILE A 72 3.45 -33.85 -1.65
N SER A 73 3.02 -34.73 -0.74
CA SER A 73 2.29 -34.32 0.47
C SER A 73 3.11 -33.34 1.31
N ARG A 74 4.40 -33.59 1.52
CA ARG A 74 5.28 -32.69 2.30
C ARG A 74 5.50 -31.34 1.61
N LEU A 75 5.58 -31.33 0.28
CA LEU A 75 5.73 -30.09 -0.49
C LEU A 75 4.45 -29.24 -0.44
N MET A 76 3.27 -29.87 -0.48
CA MET A 76 1.99 -29.17 -0.30
C MET A 76 1.88 -28.56 1.09
N ASP A 77 2.24 -29.31 2.14
CA ASP A 77 2.26 -28.77 3.52
C ASP A 77 3.22 -27.58 3.67
N THR A 78 4.34 -27.59 2.94
CA THR A 78 5.32 -26.48 2.96
C THR A 78 4.84 -25.29 2.14
N PHE A 79 4.17 -25.53 1.01
CA PHE A 79 3.59 -24.48 0.18
C PHE A 79 2.45 -23.76 0.91
N GLU A 80 1.58 -24.50 1.62
CA GLU A 80 0.50 -23.95 2.43
C GLU A 80 1.06 -23.04 3.55
N LYS A 81 2.08 -23.50 4.29
CA LYS A 81 2.76 -22.66 5.30
C LYS A 81 3.42 -21.43 4.70
N GLN A 82 4.06 -21.56 3.53
CA GLN A 82 4.73 -20.44 2.88
C GLN A 82 3.72 -19.39 2.39
N PHE A 83 2.55 -19.83 1.93
CA PHE A 83 1.46 -18.98 1.46
C PHE A 83 0.73 -18.30 2.64
N GLU A 84 0.46 -19.04 3.72
CA GLU A 84 -0.09 -18.50 4.97
C GLU A 84 0.86 -17.45 5.58
N THR A 85 2.16 -17.75 5.62
CA THR A 85 3.18 -16.78 6.07
C THR A 85 3.19 -15.54 5.17
N MET A 86 3.07 -15.70 3.85
CA MET A 86 3.03 -14.57 2.93
C MET A 86 1.79 -13.70 3.17
N ASP A 87 0.63 -14.30 3.40
CA ASP A 87 -0.61 -13.58 3.66
C ASP A 87 -0.53 -12.79 4.97
N VAL A 88 -0.08 -13.44 6.06
CA VAL A 88 0.14 -12.79 7.36
C VAL A 88 1.20 -11.69 7.28
N THR A 89 2.29 -11.88 6.52
CA THR A 89 3.30 -10.83 6.34
C THR A 89 2.78 -9.65 5.52
N SER A 90 1.89 -9.88 4.56
CA SER A 90 1.26 -8.83 3.77
C SER A 90 0.29 -8.02 4.64
N GLU A 91 -0.53 -8.70 5.44
CA GLU A 91 -1.43 -8.07 6.41
C GLU A 91 -0.65 -7.29 7.49
N TYR A 92 0.45 -7.84 7.99
CA TYR A 92 1.33 -7.15 8.94
C TYR A 92 2.01 -5.93 8.32
N MET A 93 2.47 -6.05 7.06
CA MET A 93 3.04 -4.93 6.31
C MET A 93 2.00 -3.85 6.04
N GLU A 94 0.78 -4.21 5.66
CA GLU A 94 -0.34 -3.30 5.47
C GLU A 94 -0.72 -2.58 6.77
N THR A 95 -0.74 -3.30 7.89
CA THR A 95 -0.98 -2.72 9.21
C THR A 95 0.15 -1.77 9.64
N ALA A 96 1.41 -2.16 9.46
CA ALA A 96 2.57 -1.34 9.82
C ALA A 96 2.69 -0.08 8.95
N ILE A 97 2.41 -0.21 7.64
CA ILE A 97 2.33 0.92 6.71
C ILE A 97 1.11 1.78 7.04
N GLY A 98 -0.03 1.19 7.33
CA GLY A 98 -1.25 1.90 7.74
C GLY A 98 -1.02 2.75 8.99
N GLN A 99 -0.38 2.21 10.02
CA GLN A 99 -0.04 2.96 11.24
C GLN A 99 1.00 4.06 10.98
N THR A 100 2.02 3.79 10.16
CA THR A 100 3.04 4.79 9.80
C THR A 100 2.44 5.92 8.96
N THR A 101 1.54 5.58 8.03
CA THR A 101 0.85 6.52 7.14
C THR A 101 -0.20 7.32 7.89
N ALA A 102 -0.94 6.73 8.84
CA ALA A 102 -1.89 7.43 9.69
C ALA A 102 -1.25 8.59 10.48
N ASN A 103 0.01 8.42 10.91
CA ASN A 103 0.76 9.49 11.59
C ASN A 103 1.26 10.58 10.63
N ALA A 104 1.56 10.24 9.37
CA ALA A 104 2.05 11.18 8.36
C ALA A 104 0.93 11.86 7.56
N THR A 105 -0.28 11.29 7.57
CA THR A 105 -1.44 11.74 6.80
C THR A 105 -2.68 11.57 7.67
N PRO A 106 -3.02 12.59 8.50
CA PRO A 106 -4.20 12.55 9.35
C PRO A 106 -5.49 12.38 8.54
N GLU A 107 -6.42 11.55 9.01
CA GLU A 107 -7.71 11.35 8.34
C GLU A 107 -8.50 12.64 8.17
N ASP A 108 -8.40 13.58 9.12
CA ASP A 108 -9.09 14.86 9.04
C ASP A 108 -8.63 15.71 7.84
N ASP A 109 -7.33 15.70 7.54
CA ASP A 109 -6.75 16.41 6.39
C ASP A 109 -7.18 15.74 5.07
N VAL A 110 -7.28 14.41 5.05
CA VAL A 110 -7.76 13.65 3.90
C VAL A 110 -9.26 13.90 3.66
N ASN A 111 -10.06 13.89 4.71
CA ASN A 111 -11.51 14.15 4.65
C ASN A 111 -11.80 15.59 4.20
N LEU A 112 -11.01 16.56 4.68
CA LEU A 112 -11.11 17.94 4.24
C LEU A 112 -10.75 18.09 2.75
N LEU A 113 -9.66 17.49 2.31
CA LEU A 113 -9.27 17.47 0.90
C LEU A 113 -10.33 16.78 0.03
N MET A 114 -10.90 15.66 0.51
CA MET A 114 -11.95 14.92 -0.19
C MET A 114 -13.22 15.76 -0.34
N SER A 115 -13.64 16.49 0.70
CA SER A 115 -14.75 17.45 0.62
C SER A 115 -14.45 18.57 -0.36
N GLN A 116 -13.24 19.15 -0.31
CA GLN A 116 -12.85 20.26 -1.18
C GLN A 116 -12.80 19.84 -2.67
N VAL A 117 -12.26 18.65 -2.97
CA VAL A 117 -12.22 18.10 -4.33
C VAL A 117 -13.63 17.73 -4.80
N ALA A 118 -14.48 17.18 -3.94
CA ALA A 118 -15.83 16.84 -4.31
C ALA A 118 -16.71 18.07 -4.55
N ASP A 119 -16.56 19.12 -3.75
CA ASP A 119 -17.21 20.42 -3.97
C ASP A 119 -16.71 21.07 -5.29
N GLU A 120 -15.41 20.96 -5.59
CA GLU A 120 -14.80 21.47 -6.84
C GLU A 120 -15.28 20.71 -8.08
N HIS A 121 -15.59 19.42 -7.94
CA HIS A 121 -16.11 18.58 -9.02
C HIS A 121 -17.64 18.40 -9.01
N GLY A 122 -18.37 19.07 -8.10
CA GLY A 122 -19.82 18.97 -7.98
C GLY A 122 -20.32 17.57 -7.59
N LEU A 123 -19.47 16.75 -6.95
CA LEU A 123 -19.81 15.45 -6.41
C LEU A 123 -20.42 15.65 -5.01
N ASP A 124 -21.74 15.57 -4.88
CA ASP A 124 -22.40 15.72 -3.58
C ASP A 124 -22.16 14.48 -2.70
N ILE A 125 -21.07 14.48 -1.91
CA ILE A 125 -20.67 13.36 -1.02
C ILE A 125 -21.80 12.99 -0.06
N LYS A 126 -22.68 13.94 0.31
CA LYS A 126 -23.79 13.71 1.23
C LYS A 126 -24.79 12.67 0.73
N GLN A 127 -24.86 12.45 -0.59
CA GLN A 127 -25.78 11.46 -1.16
C GLN A 127 -25.14 10.07 -1.32
N HIS A 128 -23.80 9.96 -1.29
CA HIS A 128 -23.07 8.70 -1.40
C HIS A 128 -22.52 8.16 -0.08
N LEU A 129 -22.38 9.00 0.95
CA LEU A 129 -22.07 8.56 2.33
C LEU A 129 -23.33 8.19 3.12
N GLY A 130 -24.44 7.92 2.42
CA GLY A 130 -25.66 7.36 2.96
C GLY A 130 -25.71 5.86 2.73
N SER A 131 -25.49 5.09 3.80
CA SER A 131 -25.76 3.64 3.95
C SER A 131 -24.73 2.67 3.36
N GLY A 132 -23.67 2.40 4.12
CA GLY A 132 -22.89 1.16 3.99
C GLY A 132 -21.38 1.37 4.19
N PRO A 133 -20.68 0.47 4.90
CA PRO A 133 -19.21 0.51 4.95
C PRO A 133 -18.65 0.38 3.54
N LEU A 134 -17.77 1.31 3.18
CA LEU A 134 -17.09 1.39 1.89
C LEU A 134 -16.13 0.20 1.75
N ASN A 135 -16.67 -0.93 1.31
CA ASN A 135 -15.88 -1.98 0.67
C ASN A 135 -15.42 -1.44 -0.69
N ALA A 136 -14.27 -0.74 -0.69
CA ALA A 136 -13.50 -0.49 -1.90
C ALA A 136 -12.86 -1.80 -2.38
N ARG A 137 -13.70 -2.79 -2.74
CA ARG A 137 -13.28 -3.94 -3.54
C ARG A 137 -13.14 -3.42 -4.96
N SER A 138 -11.94 -2.92 -5.27
CA SER A 138 -11.48 -2.70 -6.64
C SER A 138 -11.87 -3.91 -7.49
N GLN A 139 -12.69 -3.64 -8.52
CA GLN A 139 -13.13 -4.60 -9.51
C GLN A 139 -11.93 -5.16 -10.26
N ILE A 140 -11.47 -6.33 -9.82
CA ILE A 140 -10.76 -7.28 -10.66
C ILE A 140 -11.85 -8.26 -11.13
N PRO A 141 -12.02 -8.53 -12.43
CA PRO A 141 -13.04 -9.48 -12.86
C PRO A 141 -12.71 -10.87 -12.30
N ALA A 142 -13.47 -11.27 -11.28
CA ALA A 142 -13.37 -12.57 -10.65
C ALA A 142 -13.99 -13.63 -11.56
N VAL A 143 -13.20 -14.67 -11.83
CA VAL A 143 -13.63 -15.93 -12.44
C VAL A 143 -14.78 -16.52 -11.59
N PRO A 144 -15.86 -17.07 -12.19
CA PRO A 144 -16.98 -17.57 -11.40
C PRO A 144 -16.58 -18.83 -10.63
N GLN A 145 -16.59 -18.75 -9.30
CA GLN A 145 -16.60 -19.91 -8.39
C GLN A 145 -17.98 -20.02 -7.71
N PRO A 146 -18.46 -21.25 -7.48
CA PRO A 146 -19.86 -21.52 -7.15
C PRO A 146 -20.21 -21.06 -5.73
N ALA A 147 -21.37 -20.42 -5.61
CA ALA A 147 -21.96 -19.99 -4.34
C ALA A 147 -22.33 -21.21 -3.49
N VAL A 148 -21.68 -21.34 -2.33
CA VAL A 148 -22.14 -22.21 -1.25
C VAL A 148 -21.80 -21.58 0.11
N LYS A 149 -22.88 -21.19 0.82
CA LYS A 149 -23.06 -21.15 2.28
C LYS A 149 -22.69 -19.88 3.07
N ASP A 150 -23.55 -18.86 2.98
CA ASP A 150 -23.70 -17.81 4.01
C ASP A 150 -24.47 -18.31 5.26
N THR A 151 -25.15 -19.46 5.18
CA THR A 151 -26.03 -19.96 6.25
C THR A 151 -25.31 -20.56 7.46
N GLU A 152 -24.04 -20.94 7.34
CA GLU A 152 -23.28 -21.54 8.45
C GLU A 152 -22.67 -20.49 9.38
N GLN A 153 -22.39 -19.27 8.90
CA GLN A 153 -21.82 -18.18 9.70
C GLN A 153 -22.88 -17.56 10.64
N ASP A 154 -24.11 -17.32 10.14
CA ASP A 154 -25.24 -16.83 10.96
C ASP A 154 -25.61 -17.79 12.11
N ALA A 155 -25.50 -19.10 11.86
CA ALA A 155 -25.80 -20.12 12.87
C ALA A 155 -24.75 -20.15 14.01
N LEU A 156 -23.49 -19.83 13.71
CA LEU A 156 -22.41 -19.75 14.69
C LEU A 156 -22.51 -18.48 15.54
N GLU A 157 -22.84 -17.34 14.93
CA GLU A 157 -23.07 -16.08 15.66
C GLU A 157 -24.25 -16.19 16.65
N ALA A 158 -25.33 -16.86 16.24
CA ALA A 158 -26.46 -17.13 17.12
C ALA A 158 -26.09 -18.06 18.30
N GLN A 159 -25.19 -19.03 18.09
CA GLN A 159 -24.69 -19.90 19.17
C GLN A 159 -23.77 -19.17 20.14
N PHE A 160 -22.92 -18.26 19.66
CA PHE A 160 -22.09 -17.41 20.53
C PHE A 160 -22.94 -16.47 21.38
N ALA A 161 -23.99 -15.88 20.82
CA ALA A 161 -24.91 -15.01 21.56
C ALA A 161 -25.66 -15.78 22.67
N ALA A 162 -25.99 -17.05 22.45
CA ALA A 162 -26.66 -17.89 23.44
C ALA A 162 -25.76 -18.25 24.64
N LEU A 163 -24.44 -18.38 24.43
CA LEU A 163 -23.46 -18.67 25.47
C LEU A 163 -23.09 -17.44 26.33
N MET A 164 -23.16 -16.23 25.76
CA MET A 164 -22.92 -14.97 26.49
C MET A 164 -24.09 -14.54 27.39
N LYS A 165 -25.25 -15.21 27.29
CA LYS A 165 -26.46 -14.88 28.05
C LYS A 165 -26.73 -15.83 29.22
N ARG A 166 -25.75 -16.62 29.67
CA ARG A 166 -25.87 -17.52 30.82
C ARG A 166 -24.94 -17.15 31.96
#